data_AF-A0A1V3IFB7-F1
#
_entry.id   AF-A0A1V3IFB7-F1
#
_cell.length_a   1.000
_cell.length_b   1.000
_cell.length_c   1.000
_cell.angle_alpha   90.00
_cell.angle_beta   90.00
_cell.angle_gamma   90.00
#
_symmetry.space_group_name_H-M   'P 1'
#
loop_
_entity.id
_entity.type
_entity.pdbx_description
1 polymer ?
#
loop_
_entity_poly.entity_id
_entity_poly.type
_entity_poly.pdbx_seq_one_letter_code
_entity_poly.pdbx_strand_id
1 'polypeptide(L)'
;MRIHNQIRKEILDYLVANMKGIKSFYNGVPKITNVKAELPLICVTLENAQANQHVVGAQEWEADLNIMILAPFGGSEPALDELAEEVYQLLKIQSFKSISMKYAQGYSRFCQN
;
A
#
# COMPACT_ATOMS: atom_id res chain seq x y z
N MET A 1 -4.84 11.93 -11.27
CA MET A 1 -5.24 13.20 -10.63
C MET A 1 -4.24 13.60 -9.55
N ARG A 2 -4.15 14.88 -9.19
CA ARG A 2 -3.25 15.36 -8.11
C ARG A 2 -3.57 14.70 -6.76
N ILE A 3 -4.85 14.44 -6.47
CA ILE A 3 -5.30 13.79 -5.23
C ILE A 3 -4.78 12.36 -5.08
N HIS A 4 -4.70 11.57 -6.16
CA HIS A 4 -4.13 10.19 -6.09
C HIS A 4 -2.66 10.20 -5.69
N ASN A 5 -1.89 11.19 -6.17
CA ASN A 5 -0.49 11.32 -5.77
C ASN A 5 -0.37 11.70 -4.29
N GLN A 6 -1.25 12.59 -3.80
CA GLN A 6 -1.31 13.00 -2.41
C GLN A 6 -1.65 11.83 -1.47
N ILE A 7 -2.68 11.03 -1.81
CA ILE A 7 -3.05 9.82 -1.04
C ILE A 7 -1.84 8.89 -0.90
N ARG A 8 -1.18 8.55 -2.02
CA ARG A 8 -0.02 7.64 -1.99
C ARG A 8 1.16 8.23 -1.22
N LYS A 9 1.40 9.54 -1.34
CA LYS A 9 2.46 10.22 -0.59
C LYS A 9 2.19 10.17 0.92
N GLU A 10 0.96 10.42 1.33
CA GLU A 10 0.57 10.38 2.74
C GLU A 10 0.84 9.01 3.37
N ILE A 11 0.47 7.95 2.66
CA ILE A 11 0.72 6.56 3.09
C ILE A 11 2.21 6.27 3.14
N LEU A 12 2.96 6.65 2.11
CA LEU A 12 4.41 6.41 2.07
C LEU A 12 5.15 7.16 3.18
N ASP A 13 4.83 8.42 3.42
CA ASP A 13 5.43 9.21 4.50
C ASP A 13 5.20 8.51 5.85
N TYR A 14 4.00 7.95 6.06
CA TYR A 14 3.68 7.19 7.26
C TYR A 14 4.48 5.87 7.36
N LEU A 15 4.58 5.10 6.27
CA LEU A 15 5.37 3.86 6.25
C LEU A 15 6.86 4.13 6.50
N VAL A 16 7.44 5.15 5.85
CA VAL A 16 8.85 5.57 6.03
C VAL A 16 9.14 5.93 7.48
N ALA A 17 8.20 6.59 8.17
CA ALA A 17 8.39 7.00 9.55
C ALA A 17 8.36 5.83 10.56
N ASN A 18 7.68 4.72 10.23
CA ASN A 18 7.41 3.64 11.18
C ASN A 18 8.17 2.34 10.88
N MET A 19 8.50 2.07 9.61
CA MET A 19 9.17 0.83 9.21
C MET A 19 10.69 1.01 9.21
N LYS A 20 11.36 0.33 10.14
CA LYS A 20 12.83 0.34 10.23
C LYS A 20 13.40 -0.86 9.48
N GLY A 21 14.24 -0.61 8.47
CA GLY A 21 14.95 -1.69 7.74
C GLY A 21 14.65 -1.73 6.24
N ILE A 22 13.62 -1.03 5.77
CA ILE A 22 13.38 -0.81 4.34
C ILE A 22 14.00 0.51 3.92
N LYS A 23 14.80 0.49 2.84
CA LYS A 23 15.49 1.69 2.35
C LYS A 23 14.73 2.38 1.22
N SER A 24 13.91 1.63 0.50
CA SER A 24 13.37 2.06 -0.79
C SER A 24 11.85 2.08 -0.74
N PHE A 25 11.29 3.28 -0.92
CA PHE A 25 9.87 3.55 -0.90
C PHE A 25 9.46 4.29 -2.16
N TYR A 26 8.43 3.80 -2.87
CA TYR A 26 8.05 4.31 -4.19
C TYR A 26 6.57 4.70 -4.28
N ASN A 27 6.34 5.91 -4.82
CA ASN A 27 5.01 6.44 -5.15
C ASN A 27 4.62 6.03 -6.57
N GLY A 28 3.88 4.94 -6.70
CA GLY A 28 3.58 4.30 -7.97
C GLY A 28 4.52 3.14 -8.28
N VAL A 29 4.38 2.59 -9.49
CA VAL A 29 5.17 1.44 -9.95
C VAL A 29 6.64 1.86 -10.12
N PRO A 30 7.59 1.21 -9.42
CA PRO A 30 9.01 1.57 -9.51
C PRO A 30 9.61 1.15 -10.85
N LYS A 31 10.55 1.94 -11.35
CA LYS A 31 11.46 1.54 -12.44
C LYS A 31 12.79 1.11 -11.83
N ILE A 32 12.89 -0.17 -11.50
CA ILE A 32 14.08 -0.74 -10.85
C ILE A 32 15.20 -0.84 -11.88
N THR A 33 16.33 -0.22 -11.59
CA THR A 33 17.52 -0.25 -12.45
C THR A 33 18.65 -1.09 -11.83
N ASN A 34 18.71 -1.14 -10.50
CA ASN A 34 19.68 -1.93 -9.76
C ASN A 34 19.04 -2.70 -8.60
N VAL A 35 18.70 -3.96 -8.87
CA VAL A 35 18.04 -4.87 -7.93
C VAL A 35 18.81 -5.01 -6.59
N LYS A 36 20.14 -5.04 -6.62
CA LYS A 36 20.95 -5.24 -5.41
C LYS A 36 20.97 -4.02 -4.48
N ALA A 37 20.87 -2.82 -5.05
CA ALA A 37 20.91 -1.58 -4.29
C ALA A 37 19.51 -1.15 -3.83
N GLU A 38 18.48 -1.48 -4.60
CA GLU A 38 17.12 -0.99 -4.39
C GLU A 38 16.26 -1.93 -3.53
N LEU A 39 16.55 -3.24 -3.47
CA LEU A 39 15.76 -4.19 -2.68
C LEU A 39 16.31 -4.37 -1.23
N PRO A 40 15.44 -4.64 -0.23
CA PRO A 40 13.97 -4.71 -0.33
C PRO A 40 13.34 -3.34 -0.51
N LEU A 41 12.22 -3.30 -1.24
CA LEU A 41 11.46 -2.08 -1.48
C LEU A 41 9.97 -2.27 -1.25
N ILE A 42 9.30 -1.16 -0.93
CA ILE A 42 7.85 -1.06 -0.83
C ILE A 42 7.37 -0.01 -1.83
N CYS A 43 6.35 -0.33 -2.61
CA CYS A 43 5.68 0.65 -3.45
C CYS A 43 4.18 0.68 -3.19
N VAL A 44 3.60 1.86 -3.34
CA VAL A 44 2.17 2.10 -3.14
C VAL A 44 1.58 2.53 -4.48
N THR A 45 0.51 1.87 -4.92
CA THR A 45 -0.24 2.21 -6.14
C THR A 45 -1.73 2.41 -5.83
N LEU A 46 -2.42 3.09 -6.74
CA LEU A 46 -3.88 3.21 -6.72
C LEU A 46 -4.39 2.69 -8.05
N GLU A 47 -5.28 1.72 -8.00
CA GLU A 47 -5.86 1.05 -9.16
C GLU A 47 -7.38 1.14 -9.12
N ASN A 48 -8.04 0.86 -10.25
CA ASN A 48 -9.49 0.83 -10.37
C ASN A 48 -10.21 2.09 -9.85
N ALA A 49 -9.56 3.25 -9.97
CA ALA A 49 -10.13 4.50 -9.49
C ALA A 49 -11.38 4.89 -10.30
N GLN A 50 -12.52 4.90 -9.63
CA GLN A 50 -13.83 5.20 -10.20
C GLN A 50 -14.49 6.34 -9.43
N ALA A 51 -15.19 7.19 -10.17
CA ALA A 51 -15.94 8.29 -9.60
C ALA A 51 -17.41 7.91 -9.50
N ASN A 52 -17.94 7.93 -8.28
CA ASN A 52 -19.36 7.79 -8.02
C ASN A 52 -19.98 9.20 -7.95
N GLN A 53 -20.95 9.49 -8.81
CA GLN A 53 -21.72 10.72 -8.72
C GLN A 53 -22.71 10.60 -7.56
N HIS A 54 -22.43 11.29 -6.47
CA HIS A 54 -23.31 11.32 -5.31
C HIS A 54 -24.11 12.63 -5.33
N VAL A 55 -25.31 12.59 -5.93
CA VAL A 55 -26.25 13.74 -6.04
C VAL A 55 -25.61 14.98 -6.72
N VAL A 56 -26.39 16.01 -7.01
CA VAL A 56 -25.89 17.22 -7.69
C VAL A 56 -24.89 17.96 -6.77
N GLY A 57 -23.60 17.85 -7.07
CA GLY A 57 -22.53 18.68 -6.49
C GLY A 57 -21.43 17.96 -5.72
N ALA A 58 -21.53 16.65 -5.46
CA ALA A 58 -20.48 15.89 -4.79
C ALA A 58 -20.02 14.69 -5.65
N GLN A 59 -18.70 14.53 -5.78
CA GLN A 59 -18.07 13.42 -6.48
C GLN A 59 -17.17 12.69 -5.50
N GLU A 60 -17.53 11.46 -5.17
CA GLU A 60 -16.70 10.58 -4.35
C GLU A 60 -15.91 9.64 -5.26
N TRP A 61 -14.69 9.30 -4.83
CA TRP A 61 -13.82 8.41 -5.57
C TRP A 61 -13.58 7.16 -4.75
N GLU A 62 -13.71 6.02 -5.40
CA GLU A 62 -13.36 4.71 -4.88
C GLU A 62 -12.18 4.16 -5.69
N ALA A 63 -11.21 3.56 -5.03
CA ALA A 63 -10.02 3.00 -5.66
C ALA A 63 -9.41 1.91 -4.79
N ASP A 64 -8.73 0.97 -5.42
CA ASP A 64 -7.94 -0.04 -4.74
C ASP A 64 -6.56 0.51 -4.40
N LEU A 65 -6.23 0.52 -3.11
CA LEU A 65 -4.90 0.87 -2.63
C LEU A 65 -4.04 -0.39 -2.52
N ASN A 66 -3.08 -0.55 -3.42
CA ASN A 66 -2.19 -1.69 -3.43
C ASN A 66 -0.83 -1.32 -2.82
N ILE A 67 -0.30 -2.22 -2.00
CA ILE A 67 1.05 -2.12 -1.46
C ILE A 67 1.81 -3.36 -1.89
N MET A 68 2.87 -3.14 -2.66
CA MET A 68 3.69 -4.21 -3.18
C MET A 68 5.04 -4.20 -2.51
N ILE A 69 5.44 -5.36 -2.04
CA ILE A 69 6.73 -5.61 -1.39
C ILE A 69 7.57 -6.43 -2.37
N LEU A 70 8.77 -5.97 -2.68
CA LEU A 70 9.74 -6.75 -3.43
C LEU A 70 10.97 -7.03 -2.56
N ALA A 71 11.28 -8.31 -2.38
CA ALA A 71 12.46 -8.76 -1.63
C ALA A 71 13.61 -9.18 -2.56
N PRO A 72 14.88 -9.10 -2.08
CA PRO A 72 16.03 -9.60 -2.81
C PRO A 72 15.93 -11.10 -3.14
N PHE A 73 16.65 -11.53 -4.18
CA PHE A 73 16.83 -12.94 -4.49
C PHE A 73 17.40 -13.70 -3.27
N GLY A 74 16.70 -14.74 -2.83
CA GLY A 74 17.05 -15.52 -1.63
C GLY A 74 16.32 -15.11 -0.35
N GLY A 75 15.43 -14.10 -0.41
CA GLY A 75 14.46 -13.85 0.67
C GLY A 75 13.49 -15.04 0.82
N SER A 76 13.13 -15.37 2.06
CA SER A 76 12.16 -16.43 2.35
C SER A 76 10.74 -15.85 2.32
N GLU A 77 9.76 -16.66 1.89
CA GLU A 77 8.34 -16.30 1.93
C GLU A 77 7.88 -15.86 3.34
N PRO A 78 8.29 -16.53 4.44
CA PRO A 78 7.96 -16.07 5.80
C PRO A 78 8.40 -14.64 6.11
N ALA A 79 9.56 -14.20 5.62
CA ALA A 79 10.03 -12.84 5.84
C ALA A 79 9.19 -11.81 5.06
N LEU A 80 8.67 -12.19 3.90
CA LEU A 80 7.71 -11.36 3.15
C LEU A 80 6.37 -11.27 3.87
N ASP A 81 5.89 -12.38 4.43
CA ASP A 81 4.65 -12.43 5.20
C ASP A 81 4.75 -11.59 6.48
N GLU A 82 5.86 -11.66 7.21
CA GLU A 82 6.11 -10.82 8.39
C GLU A 82 6.10 -9.33 8.04
N LEU A 83 6.73 -8.95 6.92
CA LEU A 83 6.77 -7.58 6.45
C LEU A 83 5.39 -7.09 5.99
N ALA A 84 4.62 -7.96 5.31
CA ALA A 84 3.25 -7.68 4.90
C ALA A 84 2.33 -7.49 6.10
N GLU A 85 2.48 -8.32 7.13
CA GLU A 85 1.74 -8.22 8.39
C GLU A 85 2.09 -6.92 9.13
N GLU A 86 3.37 -6.53 9.18
CA GLU A 86 3.79 -5.26 9.77
C GLU A 86 3.12 -4.07 9.07
N VAL A 87 3.18 -4.02 7.73
CA VAL A 87 2.49 -3.01 6.92
C VAL A 87 0.99 -3.01 7.23
N TYR A 88 0.37 -4.19 7.25
CA TYR A 88 -1.05 -4.33 7.52
C TYR A 88 -1.43 -3.76 8.89
N GLN A 89 -0.70 -4.11 9.95
CA GLN A 89 -0.97 -3.63 11.30
C GLN A 89 -0.82 -2.11 11.42
N LEU A 90 0.21 -1.53 10.79
CA LEU A 90 0.42 -0.08 10.74
C LEU A 90 -0.77 0.63 10.09
N LEU A 91 -1.22 0.14 8.93
CA LEU A 91 -2.29 0.79 8.18
C LEU A 91 -3.67 0.54 8.78
N LYS A 92 -3.89 -0.58 9.45
CA LYS A 92 -5.17 -0.96 10.04
C LYS A 92 -5.66 0.09 11.05
N ILE A 93 -4.78 0.60 11.90
CA ILE A 93 -5.16 1.56 12.96
C ILE A 93 -5.03 3.03 12.52
N GLN A 94 -4.24 3.33 11.49
CA GLN A 94 -3.95 4.70 11.10
C GLN A 94 -5.12 5.37 10.37
N SER A 95 -5.51 6.58 10.78
CA SER A 95 -6.40 7.44 10.00
C SER A 95 -5.60 8.32 9.05
N PHE A 96 -6.07 8.46 7.81
CA PHE A 96 -5.45 9.31 6.80
C PHE A 96 -6.38 10.46 6.47
N LYS A 97 -5.82 11.66 6.29
CA LYS A 97 -6.58 12.87 5.96
C LYS A 97 -7.25 12.77 4.60
N SER A 98 -6.60 12.06 3.67
CA SER A 98 -7.07 11.94 2.29
C SER A 98 -7.98 10.73 2.05
N ILE A 99 -8.26 9.91 3.07
CA ILE A 99 -9.03 8.66 2.96
C ILE A 99 -10.13 8.65 4.03
N SER A 100 -11.39 8.70 3.59
CA SER A 100 -12.56 8.69 4.48
C SER A 100 -12.92 7.28 4.97
N MET A 101 -12.82 6.28 4.10
CA MET A 101 -13.15 4.87 4.39
C MET A 101 -12.07 3.94 3.83
N LYS A 102 -11.75 2.89 4.58
CA LYS A 102 -10.79 1.86 4.19
C LYS A 102 -11.33 0.48 4.54
N TYR A 103 -11.19 -0.46 3.63
CA TYR A 103 -11.57 -1.86 3.83
C TYR A 103 -10.36 -2.73 3.51
N ALA A 104 -10.00 -3.61 4.42
CA ALA A 104 -8.98 -4.62 4.14
C ALA A 104 -9.63 -5.78 3.40
N GLN A 105 -9.00 -6.23 2.31
CA GLN A 105 -9.37 -7.51 1.73
C GLN A 105 -8.95 -8.61 2.71
N GLY A 106 -9.90 -9.46 3.09
CA GLY A 106 -9.69 -10.53 4.06
C GLY A 106 -9.73 -11.91 3.40
N TYR A 107 -8.93 -12.83 3.92
CA TYR A 107 -9.05 -14.26 3.61
C TYR A 107 -9.78 -14.95 4.75
N SER A 108 -10.87 -15.66 4.46
CA SER A 108 -11.46 -16.60 5.42
C SER A 108 -10.73 -17.94 5.31
N ARG A 109 -10.16 -18.44 6.41
CA ARG A 109 -9.74 -19.86 6.46
C ARG A 109 -11.00 -20.71 6.30
N PHE A 110 -11.15 -21.36 5.15
CA PHE A 110 -12.04 -22.50 5.05
C PHE A 110 -11.38 -23.63 5.84
N CYS A 111 -11.72 -23.75 7.12
CA CYS A 111 -11.46 -24.98 7.85
C CYS A 111 -12.31 -26.07 7.19
N GLN A 112 -11.70 -26.87 6.32
CA GLN A 112 -12.27 -28.17 5.97
C GLN A 112 -12.09 -29.05 7.20
N ASN A 113 -13.22 -29.41 7.81
CA ASN A 113 -13.30 -30.38 8.91
C ASN A 113 -12.78 -31.75 8.47
#